data_AF-A0AAW8R6Q2-F1
#
_entry.id   AF-A0AAW8R6Q2-F1
#
_cell.length_a   1.000
_cell.length_b   1.000
_cell.length_c   1.000
_cell.angle_alpha   90.00
_cell.angle_beta   90.00
_cell.angle_gamma   90.00
#
_symmetry.space_group_name_H-M   'P 1'
#
loop_
_entity.id
_entity.type
_entity.pdbx_description
1 polymer ?
#
loop_
_entity_poly.entity_id
_entity_poly.type
_entity_poly.pdbx_seq_one_letter_code
_entity_poly.pdbx_strand_id
1 'polypeptide(L)'
;MDTNIYESAVRSALKEFSLKQAIVLSLICCHRVGSYYDRFSRAETWGNPDKLRNARTAVYNWLKGVNTDYKGQSASLEVEIPDSDDFGSVEATLAQVAAIAHYYMVEQLESKEIQLTQLVLDRCLEIADVRIQELLDKDSRMEPSIAAIESHNIYQKEMRLHVELLKGIKGSLDPVEFVDKVLAVKKDKQEQFDFRLDEEN
;
A
#
# COMPACT_ATOMS: atom_id res chain seq x y z
N MET A 1 6.16 -8.16 16.81
CA MET A 1 5.48 -6.90 17.14
C MET A 1 4.03 -7.26 17.30
N ASP A 2 3.48 -6.94 18.47
CA ASP A 2 2.06 -7.16 18.78
C ASP A 2 1.19 -6.17 18.00
N THR A 3 0.05 -6.62 17.47
CA THR A 3 -0.88 -5.80 16.68
C THR A 3 -1.36 -4.58 17.45
N ASN A 4 -1.64 -4.69 18.76
CA ASN A 4 -2.07 -3.55 19.58
C ASN A 4 -0.94 -2.52 19.73
N ILE A 5 0.32 -2.97 19.86
CA ILE A 5 1.48 -2.08 19.91
C ILE A 5 1.63 -1.35 18.57
N TYR A 6 1.47 -2.07 17.46
CA TYR A 6 1.50 -1.50 16.12
C TYR A 6 0.41 -0.43 15.94
N GLU A 7 -0.87 -0.76 16.22
CA GLU A 7 -1.98 0.17 16.08
C GLU A 7 -1.82 1.42 16.95
N SER A 8 -1.37 1.24 18.20
CA SER A 8 -1.08 2.36 19.10
C SER A 8 0.02 3.27 18.55
N ALA A 9 1.08 2.68 17.99
CA ALA A 9 2.17 3.43 17.38
C ALA A 9 1.71 4.22 16.14
N VAL A 10 0.94 3.59 15.24
CA VAL A 10 0.39 4.26 14.05
C VAL A 10 -0.53 5.41 14.46
N ARG A 11 -1.51 5.14 15.33
CA ARG A 11 -2.48 6.14 15.80
C ARG A 11 -1.78 7.33 16.48
N SER A 12 -0.77 7.07 17.30
CA SER A 12 -0.02 8.14 17.98
C SER A 12 0.76 8.98 16.98
N ALA A 13 1.42 8.36 16.01
CA ALA A 13 2.16 9.10 14.98
C ALA A 13 1.22 9.93 14.09
N LEU A 14 0.11 9.36 13.62
CA LEU A 14 -0.83 10.08 12.73
C LEU A 14 -1.49 11.30 13.39
N LYS A 15 -1.66 11.30 14.71
CA LYS A 15 -2.15 12.49 15.45
C LYS A 15 -1.19 13.68 15.38
N GLU A 16 0.10 13.42 15.20
CA GLU A 16 1.14 14.44 15.17
C GLU A 16 1.54 14.82 13.74
N PHE A 17 1.09 14.06 12.74
CA PHE A 17 1.44 14.30 11.34
C PHE A 17 0.69 15.49 10.77
N SER A 18 1.39 16.26 9.95
CA SER A 18 0.76 17.14 8.97
C SER A 18 0.15 16.32 7.82
N LEU A 19 -0.79 16.92 7.08
CA LEU A 19 -1.35 16.30 5.88
C LEU A 19 -0.26 15.86 4.89
N LYS A 20 0.79 16.68 4.68
CA LYS A 20 1.91 16.33 3.80
C LYS A 20 2.63 15.06 4.25
N GLN A 21 2.91 14.93 5.55
CA GLN A 21 3.57 13.75 6.10
C GLN A 21 2.71 12.48 5.96
N ALA A 22 1.41 12.61 6.21
CA ALA A 22 0.46 11.51 6.05
C ALA A 22 0.35 11.07 4.57
N ILE A 23 0.27 12.02 3.64
CA ILE A 23 0.28 11.75 2.19
C ILE A 23 1.59 11.08 1.73
N VAL A 24 2.74 11.50 2.27
CA VAL A 24 4.03 10.85 1.96
C VAL A 24 4.00 9.37 2.34
N LEU A 25 3.47 9.04 3.52
CA LEU A 25 3.33 7.65 3.94
C LEU A 25 2.43 6.87 2.99
N SER A 26 1.24 7.40 2.71
CA SER A 26 0.26 6.80 1.79
C SER A 26 0.86 6.58 0.39
N LEU A 27 1.62 7.54 -0.13
CA LEU A 27 2.28 7.46 -1.44
C LEU A 27 3.34 6.36 -1.50
N ILE A 28 4.18 6.23 -0.47
CA ILE A 28 5.21 5.18 -0.40
C ILE A 28 4.54 3.80 -0.38
N CYS A 29 3.49 3.64 0.42
CA CYS A 29 2.69 2.41 0.49
C CYS A 29 2.04 2.09 -0.86
N CYS A 30 1.35 3.04 -1.48
CA CYS A 30 0.72 2.87 -2.78
C CYS A 30 1.72 2.51 -3.89
N HIS A 31 2.91 3.10 -3.88
CA HIS A 31 3.96 2.73 -4.82
C HIS A 31 4.41 1.26 -4.68
N ARG A 32 4.44 0.73 -3.45
CA ARG A 32 4.80 -0.68 -3.19
C ARG A 32 3.73 -1.64 -3.69
N VAL A 33 2.45 -1.33 -3.45
CA VAL A 33 1.34 -2.25 -3.74
C VAL A 33 0.81 -2.12 -5.17
N GLY A 34 1.19 -1.07 -5.91
CA GLY A 34 0.71 -0.86 -7.28
C GLY A 34 1.01 -2.00 -8.26
N SER A 35 2.08 -2.77 -8.04
CA SER A 35 2.43 -3.90 -8.92
C SER A 35 1.43 -5.05 -8.89
N TYR A 36 0.67 -5.22 -7.80
CA TYR A 36 -0.39 -6.24 -7.74
C TYR A 36 -1.48 -5.98 -8.77
N TYR A 37 -1.91 -4.72 -8.89
CA TYR A 37 -2.86 -4.30 -9.92
C TYR A 37 -2.30 -4.48 -11.34
N ASP A 38 -1.04 -4.09 -11.55
CA ASP A 38 -0.37 -4.25 -12.85
C ASP A 38 -0.33 -5.73 -13.30
N ARG A 39 -0.09 -6.67 -12.37
CA ARG A 39 -0.06 -8.11 -12.68
C ARG A 39 -1.44 -8.63 -13.02
N PHE A 40 -2.43 -8.34 -12.18
CA PHE A 40 -3.82 -8.73 -12.40
C PHE A 40 -4.36 -8.20 -13.73
N SER A 41 -4.18 -6.90 -14.00
CA SER A 41 -4.66 -6.27 -15.23
C SER A 41 -4.08 -6.92 -16.49
N ARG A 42 -2.82 -7.34 -16.46
CA ARG A 42 -2.20 -8.11 -17.55
C ARG A 42 -2.72 -9.53 -17.67
N ALA A 43 -2.97 -10.21 -16.55
CA ALA A 43 -3.44 -11.59 -16.54
C ALA A 43 -4.89 -11.70 -17.02
N GLU A 44 -5.76 -10.83 -16.51
CA GLU A 44 -7.21 -10.84 -16.77
C GLU A 44 -7.64 -9.93 -17.92
N THR A 45 -6.70 -9.15 -18.49
CA THR A 45 -7.00 -8.13 -19.53
C THR A 45 -8.09 -7.15 -19.06
N TRP A 46 -8.04 -6.74 -17.78
CA TRP A 46 -9.06 -5.92 -17.14
C TRP A 46 -8.47 -4.66 -16.49
N GLY A 47 -9.24 -3.58 -16.45
CA GLY A 47 -8.89 -2.33 -15.78
C GLY A 47 -7.79 -1.53 -16.48
N ASN A 48 -7.40 -0.41 -15.87
CA ASN A 48 -6.38 0.50 -16.41
C ASN A 48 -5.31 0.85 -15.37
N PRO A 49 -4.14 0.16 -15.40
CA PRO A 49 -3.03 0.42 -14.49
C PRO A 49 -2.48 1.86 -14.54
N ASP A 50 -2.64 2.54 -15.68
CA ASP A 50 -2.16 3.91 -15.83
C ASP A 50 -2.96 4.89 -14.96
N LYS A 51 -4.22 4.60 -14.62
CA LYS A 51 -4.97 5.44 -13.68
C LYS A 51 -4.34 5.45 -12.28
N LEU A 52 -3.91 4.29 -11.76
CA LEU A 52 -3.22 4.22 -10.47
C LEU A 52 -1.84 4.90 -10.54
N ARG A 53 -1.11 4.75 -11.64
CA ARG A 53 0.18 5.45 -11.87
C ARG A 53 0.00 6.97 -11.93
N ASN A 54 -1.02 7.43 -12.63
CA ASN A 54 -1.35 8.85 -12.75
C ASN A 54 -1.76 9.44 -11.40
N ALA A 55 -2.53 8.71 -10.59
CA ALA A 55 -2.88 9.11 -9.23
C ALA A 55 -1.63 9.29 -8.35
N ARG A 56 -0.70 8.33 -8.35
CA ARG A 56 0.58 8.47 -7.63
C ARG A 56 1.39 9.68 -8.12
N THR A 57 1.40 9.90 -9.43
CA THR A 57 2.10 11.04 -10.04
C THR A 57 1.48 12.38 -9.62
N ALA A 58 0.15 12.47 -9.61
CA ALA A 58 -0.58 13.67 -9.21
C ALA A 58 -0.32 14.01 -7.73
N VAL A 59 -0.40 13.02 -6.83
CA VAL A 59 -0.09 13.19 -5.41
C VAL A 59 1.36 13.63 -5.20
N TYR A 60 2.30 13.02 -5.91
CA TYR A 60 3.71 13.38 -5.82
C TYR A 60 3.99 14.80 -6.35
N ASN A 61 3.34 15.21 -7.44
CA ASN A 61 3.43 16.58 -7.95
C ASN A 61 2.83 17.59 -6.96
N TRP A 62 1.71 17.25 -6.31
CA TRP A 62 1.13 18.07 -5.24
C TRP A 62 2.11 18.24 -4.07
N LEU A 63 2.79 17.18 -3.64
CA LEU A 63 3.82 17.27 -2.59
C LEU A 63 4.93 18.27 -2.95
N LYS A 64 5.34 18.29 -4.23
CA LYS A 64 6.31 19.22 -4.80
C LYS A 64 5.78 20.65 -5.03
N GLY A 65 4.52 20.91 -4.72
CA GLY A 65 3.89 22.21 -4.95
C GLY A 65 3.63 22.53 -6.42
N VAL A 66 3.68 21.52 -7.30
CA VAL A 66 3.32 21.67 -8.72
C VAL A 66 1.80 21.69 -8.81
N ASN A 67 1.25 22.73 -9.44
CA ASN A 67 -0.19 22.83 -9.68
C ASN A 67 -0.66 21.66 -10.53
N THR A 68 -1.38 20.73 -9.90
CA THR A 68 -1.88 19.50 -10.52
C THR A 68 -3.34 19.36 -10.19
N ASP A 69 -4.17 19.03 -11.18
CA ASP A 69 -5.56 18.73 -10.93
C ASP A 69 -5.69 17.30 -10.40
N TYR A 70 -5.96 17.20 -9.11
CA TYR A 70 -6.21 15.94 -8.41
C TYR A 70 -7.67 15.77 -8.00
N LYS A 71 -8.56 16.71 -8.34
CA LYS A 71 -9.97 16.65 -7.93
C LYS A 71 -10.74 15.60 -8.73
N GLY A 72 -11.58 14.82 -8.06
CA GLY A 72 -12.37 13.77 -8.68
C GLY A 72 -11.53 12.58 -9.17
N GLN A 73 -10.24 12.52 -8.80
CA GLN A 73 -9.42 11.37 -9.12
C GLN A 73 -9.81 10.17 -8.26
N SER A 74 -10.30 10.36 -7.04
CA SER A 74 -10.81 9.27 -6.20
C SER A 74 -11.98 8.56 -6.89
N ALA A 75 -12.99 9.31 -7.37
CA ALA A 75 -14.09 8.78 -8.16
C ALA A 75 -13.62 8.07 -9.45
N SER A 76 -12.59 8.60 -10.12
CA SER A 76 -12.01 7.94 -11.31
C SER A 76 -11.27 6.64 -10.98
N LEU A 77 -10.77 6.47 -9.75
CA LEU A 77 -10.14 5.23 -9.28
C LEU A 77 -11.17 4.22 -8.78
N GLU A 78 -12.29 4.68 -8.22
CA GLU A 78 -13.35 3.80 -7.73
C GLU A 78 -13.85 2.84 -8.81
N VAL A 79 -14.03 3.34 -10.04
CA VAL A 79 -14.42 2.52 -11.20
C VAL A 79 -13.34 1.53 -11.68
N GLU A 80 -12.12 1.64 -11.15
CA GLU A 80 -11.01 0.74 -11.47
C GLU A 80 -10.76 -0.30 -10.38
N ILE A 81 -11.57 -0.33 -9.32
CA ILE A 81 -11.49 -1.35 -8.27
C ILE A 81 -12.18 -2.62 -8.80
N PRO A 82 -11.44 -3.72 -9.05
CA PRO A 82 -12.08 -4.97 -9.46
C PRO A 82 -12.92 -5.53 -8.32
N ASP A 83 -14.06 -6.12 -8.66
CA ASP A 83 -14.76 -7.02 -7.75
C ASP A 83 -14.04 -8.38 -7.80
N SER A 84 -13.41 -8.79 -6.69
CA SER A 84 -12.62 -10.03 -6.71
C SER A 84 -13.48 -11.29 -6.88
N ASP A 85 -14.77 -11.23 -6.53
CA ASP A 85 -15.71 -12.33 -6.70
C ASP A 85 -15.99 -12.64 -8.17
N ASP A 86 -15.87 -11.64 -9.06
CA ASP A 86 -16.08 -11.81 -10.51
C ASP A 86 -14.96 -12.62 -11.19
N PHE A 87 -13.76 -12.65 -10.60
CA PHE A 87 -12.58 -13.32 -11.18
C PHE A 87 -12.20 -14.60 -10.45
N GLY A 88 -12.49 -14.70 -9.15
CA GLY A 88 -12.21 -15.89 -8.34
C GLY A 88 -10.72 -16.24 -8.21
N SER A 89 -9.83 -15.25 -8.38
CA SER A 89 -8.37 -15.42 -8.26
C SER A 89 -7.79 -14.59 -7.11
N VAL A 90 -6.71 -15.10 -6.51
CA VAL A 90 -5.97 -14.39 -5.46
C VAL A 90 -5.41 -13.07 -6.01
N GLU A 91 -5.00 -13.07 -7.28
CA GLU A 91 -4.57 -11.88 -8.00
C GLU A 91 -5.64 -10.79 -8.05
N ALA A 92 -6.91 -11.16 -8.21
CA ALA A 92 -8.02 -10.21 -8.19
C ALA A 92 -8.21 -9.58 -6.82
N THR A 93 -8.15 -10.38 -5.74
CA THR A 93 -8.19 -9.86 -4.36
C THR A 93 -7.03 -8.90 -4.09
N LEU A 94 -5.80 -9.28 -4.46
CA LEU A 94 -4.63 -8.42 -4.30
C LEU A 94 -4.75 -7.11 -5.10
N ALA A 95 -5.31 -7.17 -6.31
CA ALA A 95 -5.55 -5.99 -7.14
C ALA A 95 -6.65 -5.09 -6.58
N GLN A 96 -7.75 -5.66 -6.08
CA GLN A 96 -8.83 -4.94 -5.39
C GLN A 96 -8.27 -4.15 -4.21
N VAL A 97 -7.52 -4.82 -3.33
CA VAL A 97 -6.92 -4.22 -2.15
C VAL A 97 -5.92 -3.11 -2.54
N ALA A 98 -5.09 -3.34 -3.56
CA ALA A 98 -4.16 -2.33 -4.08
C ALA A 98 -4.89 -1.11 -4.66
N ALA A 99 -5.97 -1.30 -5.42
CA ALA A 99 -6.77 -0.21 -5.98
C ALA A 99 -7.47 0.61 -4.89
N ILE A 100 -8.03 -0.05 -3.87
CA ILE A 100 -8.63 0.61 -2.70
C ILE A 100 -7.60 1.45 -1.95
N ALA A 101 -6.37 0.97 -1.79
CA ALA A 101 -5.30 1.76 -1.17
C ALA A 101 -5.01 3.06 -1.94
N HIS A 102 -4.98 3.00 -3.28
CA HIS A 102 -4.80 4.18 -4.12
C HIS A 102 -5.99 5.13 -4.02
N TYR A 103 -7.21 4.59 -4.01
CA TYR A 103 -8.43 5.36 -3.76
C TYR A 103 -8.32 6.17 -2.46
N TYR A 104 -8.00 5.51 -1.34
CA TYR A 104 -7.88 6.21 -0.05
C TYR A 104 -6.74 7.24 0.00
N MET A 105 -5.62 7.00 -0.69
CA MET A 105 -4.54 8.00 -0.81
C MET A 105 -5.01 9.26 -1.53
N VAL A 106 -5.76 9.11 -2.62
CA VAL A 106 -6.28 10.26 -3.37
C VAL A 106 -7.41 10.94 -2.59
N GLU A 107 -8.33 10.16 -2.02
CA GLU A 107 -9.42 10.68 -1.21
C GLU A 107 -8.89 11.45 0.01
N GLN A 108 -7.78 10.99 0.62
CA GLN A 108 -7.06 11.73 1.65
C GLN A 108 -6.63 13.12 1.17
N LEU A 109 -6.13 13.23 -0.05
CA LEU A 109 -5.68 14.50 -0.61
C LEU A 109 -6.86 15.43 -0.92
N GLU A 110 -7.97 14.88 -1.41
CA GLU A 110 -9.19 15.61 -1.76
C GLU A 110 -9.94 16.10 -0.50
N SER A 111 -10.22 15.20 0.44
CA SER A 111 -10.95 15.46 1.69
C SER A 111 -10.12 16.15 2.77
N LYS A 112 -8.78 16.02 2.70
CA LYS A 112 -7.81 16.44 3.73
C LYS A 112 -7.92 15.66 5.04
N GLU A 113 -8.52 14.47 5.03
CA GLU A 113 -8.65 13.62 6.21
C GLU A 113 -7.43 12.73 6.44
N ILE A 114 -6.61 13.08 7.44
CA ILE A 114 -5.37 12.34 7.78
C ILE A 114 -5.66 10.87 8.16
N GLN A 115 -6.84 10.59 8.70
CA GLN A 115 -7.26 9.27 9.15
C GLN A 115 -7.29 8.25 7.99
N LEU A 116 -7.47 8.70 6.75
CA LEU A 116 -7.44 7.83 5.57
C LEU A 116 -6.08 7.16 5.35
N THR A 117 -4.97 7.70 5.90
CA THR A 117 -3.68 6.99 5.90
C THR A 117 -3.75 5.66 6.65
N GLN A 118 -4.52 5.57 7.74
CA GLN A 118 -4.69 4.31 8.45
C GLN A 118 -5.27 3.24 7.51
N LEU A 119 -6.29 3.59 6.73
CA LEU A 119 -6.92 2.67 5.79
C LEU A 119 -5.94 2.20 4.71
N VAL A 120 -5.05 3.08 4.22
CA VAL A 120 -3.98 2.69 3.29
C VAL A 120 -3.01 1.68 3.92
N LEU A 121 -2.62 1.88 5.18
CA LEU A 121 -1.75 0.94 5.91
C LEU A 121 -2.46 -0.39 6.14
N ASP A 122 -3.75 -0.36 6.48
CA ASP A 122 -4.55 -1.57 6.68
C ASP A 122 -4.65 -2.39 5.38
N ARG A 123 -4.82 -1.73 4.22
CA ARG A 123 -4.77 -2.43 2.92
C ARG A 123 -3.40 -3.06 2.63
N CYS A 124 -2.30 -2.46 3.09
CA CYS A 124 -0.97 -3.09 2.94
C CYS A 124 -0.83 -4.35 3.82
N LEU A 125 -1.42 -4.35 5.02
CA LEU A 125 -1.47 -5.53 5.89
C LEU A 125 -2.39 -6.62 5.33
N GLU A 126 -3.51 -6.24 4.72
CA GLU A 126 -4.41 -7.19 4.05
C GLU A 126 -3.74 -7.86 2.85
N ILE A 127 -2.92 -7.15 2.08
CA ILE A 127 -2.07 -7.79 1.06
C ILE A 127 -1.12 -8.82 1.68
N ALA A 128 -0.51 -8.51 2.83
CA ALA A 128 0.35 -9.46 3.52
C ALA A 128 -0.44 -10.69 4.00
N ASP A 129 -1.64 -10.46 4.54
CA ASP A 129 -2.57 -11.52 4.97
C ASP A 129 -2.96 -12.44 3.81
N VAL A 130 -3.49 -11.91 2.72
CA VAL A 130 -3.87 -12.68 1.52
C VAL A 130 -2.71 -13.54 1.01
N ARG A 131 -1.49 -12.99 1.00
CA ARG A 131 -0.29 -13.75 0.58
C ARG A 131 0.08 -14.86 1.56
N ILE A 132 -0.12 -14.66 2.86
CA ILE A 132 0.13 -15.68 3.88
C ILE A 132 -0.91 -16.79 3.77
N GLN A 133 -2.19 -16.45 3.58
CA GLN A 133 -3.24 -17.43 3.35
C GLN A 133 -2.93 -18.29 2.12
N GLU A 134 -2.53 -17.67 1.01
CA GLU A 134 -2.12 -18.39 -0.20
C GLU A 134 -0.96 -19.38 0.04
N LEU A 135 -0.02 -19.04 0.94
CA LEU A 135 1.09 -19.92 1.30
C LEU A 135 0.64 -21.07 2.21
N LEU A 136 -0.18 -20.78 3.21
CA LEU A 136 -0.63 -21.75 4.21
C LEU A 136 -1.70 -22.72 3.68
N ASP A 137 -2.52 -22.30 2.72
CA ASP A 137 -3.49 -23.16 2.04
C ASP A 137 -2.82 -24.23 1.16
N LYS A 138 -1.61 -23.95 0.65
CA LYS A 138 -0.81 -24.94 -0.09
C LYS A 138 -0.31 -26.06 0.84
N ASP A 139 -0.09 -25.75 2.11
CA ASP A 139 0.47 -26.68 3.10
C ASP A 139 -0.60 -27.38 3.95
N SER A 140 -1.81 -26.84 4.05
CA SER A 140 -2.85 -27.35 4.95
C SER A 140 -4.25 -27.31 4.35
N ARG A 141 -5.10 -28.28 4.73
CA ARG A 141 -6.53 -28.31 4.33
C ARG A 141 -7.43 -27.47 5.24
N MET A 142 -6.86 -26.60 6.07
CA MET A 142 -7.59 -25.83 7.07
C MET A 142 -7.27 -24.35 6.93
N GLU A 143 -8.30 -23.52 7.07
CA GLU A 143 -8.16 -22.07 7.07
C GLU A 143 -7.16 -21.62 8.16
N PRO A 144 -6.17 -20.78 7.82
CA PRO A 144 -5.19 -20.30 8.79
C PRO A 144 -5.85 -19.52 9.93
N SER A 145 -5.48 -19.82 11.17
CA SER A 145 -5.92 -18.99 12.30
C SER A 145 -5.31 -17.58 12.20
N ILE A 146 -6.04 -16.56 12.65
CA ILE A 146 -5.55 -15.16 12.73
C ILE A 146 -4.18 -15.09 13.44
N ALA A 147 -4.01 -15.82 14.55
CA ALA A 147 -2.74 -15.84 15.28
C ALA A 147 -1.56 -16.39 14.44
N ALA A 148 -1.82 -17.33 13.53
CA ALA A 148 -0.81 -17.85 12.62
C ALA A 148 -0.40 -16.80 11.57
N ILE A 149 -1.38 -16.08 11.00
CA ILE A 149 -1.14 -14.97 10.07
C ILE A 149 -0.34 -13.85 10.76
N GLU A 150 -0.82 -13.38 11.92
CA GLU A 150 -0.21 -12.27 12.62
C GLU A 150 1.22 -12.58 13.08
N SER A 151 1.51 -13.83 13.45
CA SER A 151 2.86 -14.25 13.84
C SER A 151 3.79 -14.53 12.65
N HIS A 152 3.26 -14.61 11.42
CA HIS A 152 4.05 -14.90 10.23
C HIS A 152 5.07 -13.80 9.92
N ASN A 153 6.23 -14.19 9.38
CA ASN A 153 7.35 -13.28 9.13
C ASN A 153 6.96 -12.13 8.19
N ILE A 154 6.15 -12.40 7.16
CA ILE A 154 5.71 -11.41 6.16
C ILE A 154 4.89 -10.29 6.83
N TYR A 155 3.86 -10.66 7.60
CA TYR A 155 3.01 -9.70 8.32
C TYR A 155 3.83 -8.86 9.31
N GLN A 156 4.73 -9.52 10.05
CA GLN A 156 5.63 -8.88 11.00
C GLN A 156 6.64 -7.93 10.33
N LYS A 157 7.13 -8.24 9.13
CA LYS A 157 7.98 -7.36 8.33
C LYS A 157 7.20 -6.13 7.86
N GLU A 158 5.94 -6.28 7.45
CA GLU A 158 5.11 -5.15 7.01
C GLU A 158 4.82 -4.17 8.15
N MET A 159 4.42 -4.65 9.33
CA MET A 159 4.23 -3.78 10.51
C MET A 159 5.51 -3.04 10.90
N ARG A 160 6.66 -3.72 10.91
CA ARG A 160 7.95 -3.08 11.21
C ARG A 160 8.28 -1.98 10.20
N LEU A 161 8.08 -2.25 8.92
CA LEU A 161 8.29 -1.26 7.87
C LEU A 161 7.41 -0.03 8.09
N HIS A 162 6.12 -0.19 8.36
CA HIS A 162 5.23 0.94 8.62
C HIS A 162 5.76 1.81 9.77
N VAL A 163 6.20 1.19 10.87
CA VAL A 163 6.80 1.90 12.01
C VAL A 163 8.11 2.59 11.64
N GLU A 164 8.95 1.97 10.80
CA GLU A 164 10.19 2.58 10.30
C GLU A 164 9.90 3.79 9.40
N LEU A 165 8.93 3.69 8.50
CA LEU A 165 8.48 4.79 7.65
C LEU A 165 7.93 5.94 8.48
N LEU A 166 7.09 5.66 9.49
CA LEU A 166 6.57 6.67 10.41
C LEU A 166 7.70 7.44 11.12
N LYS A 167 8.71 6.72 11.63
CA LYS A 167 9.88 7.34 12.26
C LYS A 167 10.69 8.17 11.27
N GLY A 168 10.91 7.65 10.07
CA GLY A 168 11.65 8.33 9.01
C GLY A 168 10.98 9.63 8.56
N ILE A 169 9.67 9.61 8.37
CA ILE A 169 8.87 10.78 7.97
C ILE A 169 8.86 11.83 9.09
N LYS A 170 8.67 11.42 10.35
CA LYS A 170 8.68 12.33 11.50
C LYS A 170 10.05 13.01 11.69
N GLY A 171 11.13 12.29 11.40
CA GLY A 171 12.49 12.82 11.48
C GLY A 171 12.97 13.61 10.27
N SER A 172 12.21 13.61 9.17
CA SER A 172 12.61 14.32 7.95
C SER A 172 12.25 15.81 8.02
N LEU A 173 13.20 16.66 7.63
CA LEU A 173 12.96 18.10 7.43
C LEU A 173 12.20 18.36 6.12
N ASP A 174 12.41 17.53 5.11
CA ASP A 174 11.71 17.58 3.82
C ASP A 174 11.01 16.24 3.53
N PRO A 175 9.67 16.19 3.61
CA PRO A 175 8.92 14.99 3.27
C PRO A 175 9.10 14.54 1.80
N VAL A 176 9.36 15.46 0.86
CA VAL A 176 9.58 15.13 -0.56
C VAL A 176 10.92 14.43 -0.74
N GLU A 177 11.99 14.96 -0.15
CA GLU A 177 13.32 14.33 -0.19
C GLU A 177 13.27 12.92 0.40
N PHE A 178 12.48 12.71 1.47
CA PHE A 178 12.28 11.39 2.05
C PHE A 178 11.62 10.42 1.06
N VAL A 179 10.59 10.85 0.32
CA VAL A 179 9.99 10.04 -0.75
C VAL A 179 11.05 9.67 -1.79
N ASP A 180 11.80 10.65 -2.29
CA ASP A 180 12.80 10.44 -3.33
C ASP A 180 13.87 9.45 -2.87
N LYS A 181 14.34 9.57 -1.63
CA LYS A 181 15.29 8.63 -1.03
C LYS A 181 14.73 7.22 -0.96
N VAL A 182 13.50 7.05 -0.48
CA VAL A 182 12.87 5.72 -0.34
C VAL A 182 12.60 5.08 -1.71
N LEU A 183 12.14 5.88 -2.69
CA LEU A 183 11.83 5.38 -4.03
C LEU A 183 13.09 5.18 -4.91
N ALA A 184 14.16 5.94 -4.70
CA ALA A 184 15.43 5.76 -5.40
C ALA A 184 16.09 4.43 -5.04
N VAL A 185 16.12 4.08 -3.74
CA VAL A 185 16.66 2.79 -3.25
C VAL A 185 15.95 1.59 -3.91
N LYS A 186 14.70 1.76 -4.33
CA LYS A 186 13.96 0.72 -5.03
C LYS A 186 14.34 0.57 -6.49
N LYS A 187 14.69 1.63 -7.23
CA LYS A 187 15.14 1.46 -8.63
C LYS A 187 16.37 0.54 -8.73
N ASP A 188 17.22 0.55 -7.71
CA ASP A 188 18.40 -0.31 -7.64
C ASP A 188 18.10 -1.75 -7.16
N LYS A 189 16.89 -2.01 -6.62
CA LYS A 189 16.51 -3.29 -5.98
C LYS A 189 15.24 -3.95 -6.51
N GLN A 190 14.42 -3.26 -7.31
CA GLN A 190 13.17 -3.78 -7.85
C GLN A 190 13.45 -4.98 -8.78
N GLU A 191 14.63 -5.05 -9.41
CA GLU A 191 15.12 -6.24 -10.13
C GLU A 191 15.39 -7.46 -9.22
N GLN A 192 15.49 -7.28 -7.90
CA GLN A 192 15.74 -8.37 -6.93
C GLN A 192 14.53 -8.76 -6.07
N PHE A 193 13.56 -7.86 -5.87
CA PHE A 193 12.45 -8.10 -4.94
C PHE A 193 11.25 -8.83 -5.57
N ASP A 194 10.98 -8.61 -6.87
CA ASP A 194 9.97 -9.38 -7.60
C ASP A 194 10.42 -10.83 -7.85
N PHE A 195 11.72 -11.14 -7.68
CA PHE A 195 12.31 -12.48 -7.85
C PHE A 195 12.41 -13.29 -6.54
N ARG A 196 12.48 -12.62 -5.37
CA ARG A 196 12.80 -13.29 -4.09
C ARG A 196 11.62 -13.86 -3.31
N LEU A 197 10.39 -13.52 -3.69
CA LEU A 197 9.21 -14.15 -3.09
C LEU A 197 8.95 -15.56 -3.62
N ASP A 198 9.66 -15.97 -4.68
CA ASP A 198 9.60 -17.32 -5.25
C ASP A 198 10.78 -18.20 -4.81
N GLU A 199 11.80 -17.65 -4.12
CA GLU A 199 13.07 -18.33 -3.85
C GLU A 199 13.43 -18.51 -2.35
N GLU A 200 12.64 -18.02 -1.39
CA GLU A 200 12.86 -18.26 0.04
C GLU A 200 11.91 -19.33 0.63
N ASN A 201 11.82 -20.49 -0.03
CA ASN A 201 11.37 -21.77 0.53
C ASN A 201 12.53 -22.76 0.58
#